data_AF-A0A8W8LZC1-F1
#
_entry.id   AF-A0A8W8LZC1-F1
#
_cell.length_a   1.000
_cell.length_b   1.000
_cell.length_c   1.000
_cell.angle_alpha   90.00
_cell.angle_beta   90.00
_cell.angle_gamma   90.00
#
_symmetry.space_group_name_H-M   'P 1'
#
loop_
_entity.id
_entity.type
_entity.pdbx_description
1 polymer ?
#
loop_
_entity_poly.entity_id
_entity_poly.type
_entity_poly.pdbx_seq_one_letter_code
_entity_poly.pdbx_strand_id
1 'polypeptide(L)'
;MSVLKDCEHFERTRDINYAWEKVFIPANLKSIMSLIKLRLYEDAYIMLKTVYEEVLLAPLPSDPPSFQDMFLEALSMVDDASAKKTLAALYDKDCGSDVLSQIKADVVLLRDVLSGDIDEQIGCMEIPKFITQNHILVAVWLDEKAREYYNRGDFEMSKKLLFTAINCTKRLLKGQNELEINDIEDDHLRDEIYQQKYEQSSRVISALLNICSHLGYVCFEPKDFEIIREHIKDLETYRHSHPNIEDLIQMLSSCLTRRESGFFNSPMYRPMTFGF
;
A
#
# COMPACT_ATOMS: atom_id res chain seq x y z
N MET A 1 22.80 25.15 -18.84
CA MET A 1 22.78 26.43 -18.11
C MET A 1 21.59 27.28 -18.57
N SER A 2 20.48 27.31 -17.83
CA SER A 2 19.53 28.44 -17.93
C SER A 2 18.53 28.53 -16.76
N VAL A 3 18.89 28.10 -15.55
CA VAL A 3 18.14 28.53 -14.34
C VAL A 3 18.45 30.00 -14.00
N LEU A 4 19.58 30.53 -14.51
CA LEU A 4 20.05 31.89 -14.28
C LEU A 4 19.50 32.94 -15.26
N LYS A 5 18.71 32.56 -16.27
CA LYS A 5 18.12 33.53 -17.21
C LYS A 5 16.84 34.20 -16.69
N ASP A 6 16.26 33.67 -15.62
CA ASP A 6 15.11 34.25 -14.92
C ASP A 6 15.50 35.20 -13.78
N CYS A 7 16.79 35.49 -13.58
CA CYS A 7 17.24 36.41 -12.54
C CYS A 7 16.78 37.86 -12.79
N GLU A 8 16.45 38.25 -14.02
CA GLU A 8 15.88 39.58 -14.31
C GLU A 8 14.43 39.73 -13.82
N HIS A 9 13.77 38.65 -13.40
CA HIS A 9 12.45 38.70 -12.75
C HIS A 9 12.53 38.66 -11.21
N PHE A 10 13.73 38.50 -10.62
CA PHE A 10 13.91 38.47 -9.17
C PHE A 10 13.80 39.84 -8.49
N GLU A 11 13.90 40.94 -9.24
CA GLU A 11 13.90 42.28 -8.64
C GLU A 11 12.50 42.82 -8.28
N ARG A 12 11.39 42.15 -8.65
CA ARG A 12 10.05 42.77 -8.54
C ARG A 12 8.88 41.93 -8.06
N THR A 13 9.09 40.79 -7.42
CA THR A 13 8.06 40.17 -6.57
C THR A 13 8.59 39.93 -5.16
N ARG A 14 8.30 40.94 -4.33
CA ARG A 14 8.07 40.78 -2.90
C ARG A 14 7.12 39.62 -2.67
N ASP A 15 7.66 38.42 -2.50
CA ASP A 15 7.20 37.53 -1.44
C ASP A 15 8.25 36.44 -1.20
N ILE A 16 9.33 36.81 -0.50
CA ILE A 16 10.35 35.85 -0.08
C ILE A 16 9.69 34.69 0.69
N ASN A 17 8.61 34.97 1.41
CA ASN A 17 7.80 33.96 2.11
C ASN A 17 7.17 32.96 1.13
N TYR A 18 6.63 33.43 0.01
CA TYR A 18 6.09 32.54 -1.03
C TYR A 18 7.16 31.58 -1.57
N ALA A 19 8.39 32.07 -1.79
CA ALA A 19 9.48 31.22 -2.26
C ALA A 19 9.82 30.11 -1.24
N TRP A 20 9.81 30.43 0.05
CA TRP A 20 10.05 29.45 1.10
C TRP A 20 8.87 28.46 1.27
N GLU A 21 7.65 28.97 1.44
CA GLU A 21 6.46 28.18 1.75
C GLU A 21 5.95 27.37 0.56
N LYS A 22 6.02 27.92 -0.66
CA LYS A 22 5.40 27.29 -1.85
C LYS A 22 6.40 26.56 -2.73
N VAL A 23 7.70 26.83 -2.59
CA VAL A 23 8.72 26.24 -3.46
C VAL A 23 9.75 25.44 -2.66
N PHE A 24 10.46 26.07 -1.72
CA PHE A 24 11.58 25.42 -1.02
C PHE A 24 11.13 24.25 -0.14
N ILE A 25 10.22 24.47 0.81
CA ILE A 25 9.76 23.43 1.74
C ILE A 25 9.13 22.25 0.98
N PRO A 26 8.17 22.46 0.05
CA PRO A 26 7.55 21.36 -0.68
C PRO A 26 8.52 20.57 -1.58
N ALA A 27 9.50 21.24 -2.21
CA ALA A 27 10.47 20.56 -3.07
C ALA A 27 11.41 19.65 -2.25
N ASN A 28 11.83 20.11 -1.08
CA ASN A 28 12.66 19.32 -0.18
C ASN A 28 11.87 18.15 0.44
N LEU A 29 10.63 18.37 0.87
CA LEU A 29 9.76 17.28 1.34
C LEU A 29 9.57 16.19 0.27
N LYS A 30 9.39 16.56 -1.00
CA LYS A 30 9.36 15.57 -2.11
C LYS A 30 10.65 14.77 -2.25
N SER A 31 11.80 15.42 -2.04
CA SER A 31 13.11 14.76 -2.10
C SER A 31 13.28 13.78 -0.93
N ILE A 32 12.90 14.20 0.28
CA ILE A 32 12.86 13.36 1.48
C ILE A 32 11.94 12.15 1.27
N MET A 33 10.74 12.34 0.72
CA MET A 33 9.83 11.24 0.39
C MET A 33 10.44 10.26 -0.64
N SER A 34 11.25 10.76 -1.57
CA SER A 34 11.96 9.92 -2.53
C SER A 34 13.04 9.07 -1.86
N LEU A 35 13.81 9.64 -0.93
CA LEU A 35 14.80 8.91 -0.13
C LEU A 35 14.15 7.83 0.74
N ILE A 36 13.00 8.14 1.34
CA ILE A 36 12.23 7.18 2.15
C ILE A 36 11.76 5.99 1.29
N LYS A 37 11.28 6.25 0.06
CA LYS A 37 10.91 5.20 -0.90
C LYS A 37 12.11 4.33 -1.29
N LEU A 38 13.31 4.90 -1.35
CA LEU A 38 14.57 4.18 -1.58
C LEU A 38 15.13 3.51 -0.31
N ARG A 39 14.42 3.56 0.82
CA ARG A 39 14.81 3.03 2.13
C ARG A 39 16.07 3.65 2.74
N LEU A 40 16.43 4.86 2.29
CA LEU A 40 17.55 5.65 2.82
C LEU A 40 17.06 6.52 4.00
N TYR A 41 16.67 5.86 5.10
CA TYR A 41 15.97 6.51 6.21
C TYR A 41 16.83 7.50 6.99
N GLU A 42 18.11 7.19 7.20
CA GLU A 42 19.05 8.07 7.89
C GLU A 42 19.33 9.34 7.07
N ASP A 43 19.57 9.20 5.77
CA ASP A 43 19.76 10.32 4.86
C ASP A 43 18.51 11.20 4.77
N ALA A 44 17.33 10.59 4.69
CA ALA A 44 16.05 11.31 4.71
C ALA A 44 15.87 12.11 6.01
N TYR A 45 16.23 11.52 7.15
CA TYR A 45 16.13 12.16 8.46
C TYR A 45 17.13 13.32 8.62
N ILE A 46 18.38 13.13 8.15
CA ILE A 46 19.40 14.19 8.13
C ILE A 46 18.96 15.34 7.21
N MET A 47 18.47 15.03 6.01
CA MET A 47 17.98 16.05 5.08
C MET A 47 16.83 16.86 5.69
N LEU A 48 15.90 16.22 6.40
CA LEU A 48 14.82 16.93 7.09
C LEU A 48 15.33 17.91 8.16
N LYS A 49 16.38 17.54 8.92
CA LYS A 49 17.04 18.45 9.86
C LYS A 49 17.69 19.63 9.16
N THR A 50 18.44 19.39 8.09
CA THR A 50 19.09 20.46 7.33
C THR A 50 18.07 21.42 6.75
N VAL A 51 16.96 20.92 6.21
CA VAL A 51 15.87 21.75 5.70
C VAL A 51 15.25 22.57 6.83
N TYR A 52 15.09 21.99 8.03
CA TYR A 52 14.62 22.72 9.19
C TYR A 52 15.57 23.85 9.61
N GLU A 53 16.87 23.60 9.65
CA GLU A 53 17.89 24.62 9.93
C GLU A 53 17.82 25.77 8.93
N GLU A 54 17.61 25.49 7.64
CA GLU A 54 17.40 26.51 6.61
C GLU A 54 16.09 27.30 6.83
N VAL A 55 15.01 26.64 7.26
CA VAL A 55 13.74 27.29 7.60
C VAL A 55 13.90 28.23 8.81
N LEU A 56 14.72 27.88 9.80
CA LEU A 56 15.03 28.77 10.93
C LEU A 56 15.75 30.06 10.48
N LEU A 57 16.47 30.01 9.36
CA LEU A 57 17.17 31.16 8.78
C LEU A 57 16.30 31.95 7.79
N ALA A 58 15.11 31.44 7.45
CA ALA A 58 14.21 32.08 6.51
C ALA A 58 13.56 33.33 7.13
N PRO A 59 13.37 34.43 6.36
CA PRO A 59 12.78 35.66 6.85
C PRO A 59 11.24 35.57 6.87
N LEU A 60 10.70 34.57 7.59
CA LEU A 60 9.26 34.31 7.68
C LEU A 60 8.55 35.34 8.57
N PRO A 61 7.26 35.65 8.30
CA PRO A 61 6.50 36.67 9.02
C PRO A 61 5.98 36.20 10.39
N SER A 62 6.06 34.89 10.64
CA SER A 62 5.63 34.21 11.87
C SER A 62 6.76 33.33 12.38
N ASP A 63 6.72 33.01 13.68
CA ASP A 63 7.68 32.08 14.27
C ASP A 63 7.71 30.76 13.48
N PRO A 64 8.90 30.25 13.14
CA PRO A 64 9.01 29.00 12.41
C PRO A 64 8.43 27.85 13.24
N PRO A 65 7.82 26.82 12.60
CA PRO A 65 7.29 25.66 13.30
C PRO A 65 8.40 24.97 14.11
N SER A 66 8.04 24.17 15.13
CA SER A 66 9.06 23.36 15.80
C SER A 66 9.57 22.26 14.86
N PHE A 67 10.79 21.75 15.12
CA PHE A 67 11.28 20.58 14.38
C PHE A 67 10.35 19.38 14.54
N GLN A 68 9.71 19.24 15.71
CA GLN A 68 8.73 18.19 15.96
C GLN A 68 7.52 18.30 15.03
N ASP A 69 6.98 19.50 14.85
CA ASP A 69 5.83 19.73 13.98
C ASP A 69 6.18 19.41 12.52
N MET A 70 7.35 19.86 12.06
CA MET A 70 7.84 19.58 10.71
C MET A 70 8.12 18.08 10.50
N PHE A 71 8.63 17.40 11.55
CA PHE A 71 8.83 15.96 11.53
C PHE A 71 7.52 15.19 11.46
N LEU A 72 6.53 15.55 12.27
CA LEU A 72 5.21 14.91 12.27
C LEU A 72 4.48 15.15 10.95
N GLU A 73 4.60 16.34 10.35
CA GLU A 73 4.09 16.63 9.02
C GLU A 73 4.74 15.72 7.96
N ALA A 74 6.07 15.65 7.93
CA ALA A 74 6.79 14.77 7.01
C ALA A 74 6.41 13.30 7.23
N LEU A 75 6.27 12.87 8.48
CA LEU A 75 5.87 11.52 8.84
C LEU A 75 4.44 11.20 8.39
N SER A 76 3.53 12.17 8.43
CA SER A 76 2.15 12.00 7.96
C SER A 76 2.07 11.70 6.46
N MET A 77 3.04 12.19 5.67
CA MET A 77 3.15 11.97 4.23
C MET A 77 3.71 10.59 3.85
N VAL A 78 4.19 9.80 4.81
CA VAL A 78 4.78 8.47 4.56
C VAL A 78 3.70 7.39 4.65
N ASP A 79 3.32 6.77 3.55
CA ASP A 79 2.31 5.69 3.59
C ASP A 79 2.85 4.39 4.20
N ASP A 80 4.14 4.09 4.04
CA ASP A 80 4.79 2.87 4.55
C ASP A 80 4.93 2.90 6.08
N ALA A 81 4.19 2.01 6.75
CA ALA A 81 4.21 1.87 8.21
C ALA A 81 5.58 1.42 8.77
N SER A 82 6.35 0.61 8.03
CA SER A 82 7.70 0.21 8.42
C SER A 82 8.66 1.40 8.36
N ALA A 83 8.52 2.23 7.31
CA ALA A 83 9.27 3.47 7.20
C ALA A 83 8.90 4.46 8.32
N LYS A 84 7.60 4.64 8.62
CA LYS A 84 7.13 5.45 9.75
C LYS A 84 7.74 5.02 11.09
N LYS A 85 7.71 3.71 11.39
CA LYS A 85 8.32 3.16 12.63
C LYS A 85 9.83 3.42 12.68
N THR A 86 10.53 3.24 11.57
CA THR A 86 12.00 3.44 11.50
C THR A 86 12.36 4.91 11.71
N LEU A 87 11.67 5.83 11.02
CA LEU A 87 11.87 7.27 11.15
C LEU A 87 11.52 7.77 12.56
N ALA A 88 10.42 7.30 13.14
CA ALA A 88 10.04 7.66 14.51
C ALA A 88 11.07 7.17 15.54
N ALA A 89 11.64 5.96 15.36
CA ALA A 89 12.71 5.47 16.21
C ALA A 89 14.00 6.31 16.10
N LEU A 90 14.34 6.78 14.89
CA LEU A 90 15.47 7.70 14.69
C LEU A 90 15.22 9.04 15.39
N TYR A 91 14.00 9.58 15.28
CA TYR A 91 13.61 10.82 15.95
C TYR A 91 13.65 10.70 17.47
N ASP A 92 13.06 9.65 18.04
CA ASP A 92 13.06 9.41 19.50
C ASP A 92 14.47 9.25 20.06
N LYS A 93 15.35 8.54 19.34
CA LYS A 93 16.76 8.39 19.71
C LYS A 93 17.49 9.73 19.77
N ASP A 94 17.19 10.63 18.84
CA ASP A 94 17.90 11.89 18.68
C ASP A 94 17.36 12.99 19.61
N CYS A 95 16.04 13.09 19.72
CA CYS A 95 15.36 14.15 20.46
C CYS A 95 14.92 13.74 21.88
N GLY A 96 15.05 12.45 22.25
CA GLY A 96 14.60 11.93 23.53
C GLY A 96 13.08 11.94 23.70
N SER A 97 12.34 11.87 22.60
CA SER A 97 10.86 11.87 22.56
C SER A 97 10.26 10.45 22.62
N ASP A 98 8.93 10.37 22.53
CA ASP A 98 8.17 9.11 22.54
C ASP A 98 7.16 9.00 21.37
N VAL A 99 7.53 9.54 20.21
CA VAL A 99 6.70 9.57 18.99
C VAL A 99 6.43 8.15 18.49
N LEU A 100 7.39 7.23 18.60
CA LEU A 100 7.21 5.83 18.22
C LEU A 100 6.10 5.15 19.02
N SER A 101 5.99 5.46 20.31
CA SER A 101 4.93 4.90 21.17
C SER A 101 3.57 5.48 20.86
N GLN A 102 3.50 6.75 20.43
CA GLN A 102 2.25 7.36 19.94
C GLN A 102 1.78 6.71 18.63
N ILE A 103 2.70 6.33 17.73
CA ILE A 103 2.38 5.58 16.50
C ILE A 103 1.91 4.16 16.81
N LYS A 104 2.45 3.53 17.86
CA LYS A 104 1.97 2.21 18.35
C LYS A 104 0.57 2.28 18.96
N ALA A 105 0.07 3.45 19.37
CA ALA A 105 -1.32 3.59 19.82
C ALA A 105 -2.33 3.53 18.66
N ASP A 106 -1.86 3.60 17.41
CA ASP A 106 -2.68 3.69 16.19
C ASP A 106 -2.63 2.40 15.34
N VAL A 107 -2.32 1.26 15.98
CA VAL A 107 -2.44 -0.07 15.36
C VAL A 107 -3.57 -0.86 15.98
N VAL A 108 -4.18 -1.74 15.19
CA VAL A 108 -5.21 -2.69 15.63
C VAL A 108 -4.83 -4.10 15.20
N LEU A 109 -5.42 -5.12 15.81
CA LEU A 109 -5.19 -6.49 15.37
C LEU A 109 -5.98 -6.77 14.10
N LEU A 110 -5.39 -7.52 13.17
CA LEU A 110 -6.05 -7.88 11.91
C LEU A 110 -7.38 -8.60 12.13
N ARG A 111 -7.48 -9.45 13.16
CA ARG A 111 -8.73 -10.15 13.52
C ARG A 111 -9.88 -9.22 13.88
N ASP A 112 -9.56 -8.00 14.34
CA ASP A 112 -10.58 -7.01 14.71
C ASP A 112 -11.11 -6.25 13.48
N VAL A 113 -10.44 -6.41 12.34
CA VAL A 113 -10.77 -5.72 11.08
C VAL A 113 -11.37 -6.68 10.06
N LEU A 114 -10.86 -7.90 9.97
CA LEU A 114 -11.36 -8.91 9.06
C LEU A 114 -12.35 -9.85 9.77
N SER A 115 -13.55 -9.97 9.23
CA SER A 115 -14.56 -10.90 9.74
C SER A 115 -14.27 -12.35 9.32
N GLY A 116 -14.58 -13.36 10.14
CA GLY A 116 -14.56 -14.78 9.76
C GLY A 116 -13.32 -15.55 10.23
N ASP A 117 -13.14 -16.76 9.70
CA ASP A 117 -12.04 -17.65 10.11
C ASP A 117 -10.71 -17.18 9.52
N ILE A 118 -9.78 -16.80 10.39
CA ILE A 118 -8.45 -16.27 10.07
C ILE A 118 -7.46 -17.04 10.92
N ASP A 119 -6.35 -17.48 10.31
CA ASP A 119 -5.26 -18.13 11.03
C ASP A 119 -4.80 -17.28 12.22
N GLU A 120 -4.68 -17.89 13.40
CA GLU A 120 -4.39 -17.18 14.65
C GLU A 120 -3.12 -16.30 14.55
N GLN A 121 -2.08 -16.78 13.86
CA GLN A 121 -0.83 -16.04 13.70
C GLN A 121 -1.02 -14.78 12.85
N ILE A 122 -1.86 -14.87 11.81
CA ILE A 122 -2.19 -13.73 10.95
C ILE A 122 -3.15 -12.78 11.68
N GLY A 123 -4.15 -13.32 12.38
CA GLY A 123 -5.12 -12.53 13.14
C GLY A 123 -4.50 -11.69 14.25
N CYS A 124 -3.36 -12.11 14.81
CA CYS A 124 -2.60 -11.36 15.81
C CYS A 124 -1.63 -10.32 15.21
N MET A 125 -1.56 -10.15 13.90
CA MET A 125 -0.71 -9.13 13.31
C MET A 125 -1.29 -7.74 13.54
N GLU A 126 -0.42 -6.83 13.98
CA GLU A 126 -0.75 -5.40 14.09
C GLU A 126 -0.79 -4.76 12.71
N ILE A 127 -1.89 -4.08 12.41
CA ILE A 127 -2.07 -3.30 11.19
C ILE A 127 -2.34 -1.83 11.52
N PRO A 128 -1.89 -0.88 10.66
CA PRO A 128 -2.19 0.53 10.87
C PRO A 128 -3.69 0.82 10.83
N LYS A 129 -4.19 1.59 11.79
CA LYS A 129 -5.62 1.94 11.87
C LYS A 129 -6.16 2.67 10.64
N PHE A 130 -5.33 3.43 9.92
CA PHE A 130 -5.76 4.18 8.75
C PHE A 130 -6.14 3.29 7.55
N ILE A 131 -5.60 2.07 7.43
CA ILE A 131 -5.95 1.16 6.33
C ILE A 131 -7.21 0.33 6.63
N THR A 132 -7.70 0.32 7.88
CA THR A 132 -8.77 -0.59 8.32
C THR A 132 -10.13 -0.26 7.70
N GLN A 133 -10.33 0.98 7.26
CA GLN A 133 -11.56 1.42 6.60
C GLN A 133 -11.66 0.93 5.15
N ASN A 134 -10.55 0.46 4.56
CA ASN A 134 -10.51 0.00 3.18
C ASN A 134 -9.91 -1.40 3.10
N HIS A 135 -10.79 -2.38 2.96
CA HIS A 135 -10.42 -3.79 2.85
C HIS A 135 -9.54 -4.13 1.64
N ILE A 136 -9.56 -3.31 0.58
CA ILE A 136 -8.60 -3.44 -0.53
C ILE A 136 -7.20 -3.06 -0.05
N LEU A 137 -7.05 -1.97 0.72
CA LEU A 137 -5.76 -1.58 1.31
C LEU A 137 -5.25 -2.63 2.30
N VAL A 138 -6.14 -3.22 3.10
CA VAL A 138 -5.78 -4.34 3.98
C VAL A 138 -5.26 -5.55 3.18
N ALA A 139 -5.93 -5.91 2.08
CA ALA A 139 -5.49 -7.02 1.23
C ALA A 139 -4.15 -6.74 0.54
N VAL A 140 -3.92 -5.52 0.07
CA VAL A 140 -2.63 -5.10 -0.50
C VAL A 140 -1.52 -5.15 0.55
N TRP A 141 -1.79 -4.68 1.76
CA TRP A 141 -0.82 -4.77 2.86
C TRP A 141 -0.46 -6.22 3.21
N LEU A 142 -1.45 -7.13 3.22
CA LEU A 142 -1.23 -8.56 3.45
C LEU A 142 -0.36 -9.18 2.35
N ASP A 143 -0.58 -8.79 1.09
CA ASP A 143 0.22 -9.24 -0.05
C ASP A 143 1.68 -8.74 0.02
N GLU A 144 1.88 -7.48 0.43
CA GLU A 144 3.23 -6.95 0.69
C GLU A 144 3.93 -7.72 1.80
N LYS A 145 3.23 -8.05 2.89
CA LYS A 145 3.78 -8.91 3.93
C LYS A 145 4.07 -10.32 3.43
N ALA A 146 3.21 -10.90 2.59
CA ALA A 146 3.48 -12.20 1.98
C ALA A 146 4.80 -12.20 1.21
N ARG A 147 5.08 -11.14 0.43
CA ARG A 147 6.34 -10.96 -0.29
C ARG A 147 7.54 -10.79 0.65
N GLU A 148 7.40 -10.02 1.72
CA GLU A 148 8.46 -9.86 2.74
C GLU A 148 8.85 -11.21 3.37
N TYR A 149 7.87 -12.03 3.76
CA TYR A 149 8.13 -13.35 4.34
C TYR A 149 8.74 -14.32 3.32
N TYR A 150 8.26 -14.29 2.06
CA TYR A 150 8.86 -15.08 0.97
C TYR A 150 10.35 -14.76 0.80
N ASN A 151 10.70 -13.48 0.75
CA ASN A 151 12.09 -13.02 0.58
C ASN A 151 12.99 -13.41 1.77
N ARG A 152 12.41 -13.65 2.95
CA ARG A 152 13.12 -14.14 4.15
C ARG A 152 13.22 -15.67 4.20
N GLY A 153 12.61 -16.37 3.24
CA GLY A 153 12.58 -17.83 3.18
C GLY A 153 11.45 -18.48 4.00
N ASP A 154 10.53 -17.69 4.55
CA ASP A 154 9.36 -18.20 5.29
C ASP A 154 8.18 -18.38 4.32
N PHE A 155 8.25 -19.47 3.56
CA PHE A 155 7.28 -19.78 2.51
C PHE A 155 5.89 -20.12 3.04
N GLU A 156 5.80 -20.72 4.23
CA GLU A 156 4.51 -21.08 4.83
C GLU A 156 3.77 -19.84 5.32
N MET A 157 4.45 -18.91 6.01
CA MET A 157 3.81 -17.65 6.40
C MET A 157 3.44 -16.80 5.18
N SER A 158 4.30 -16.78 4.16
CA SER A 158 4.01 -16.13 2.88
C SER A 158 2.72 -16.68 2.24
N LYS A 159 2.57 -18.01 2.15
CA LYS A 159 1.36 -18.67 1.65
C LYS A 159 0.12 -18.26 2.43
N LYS A 160 0.18 -18.38 3.76
CA LYS A 160 -0.98 -18.04 4.60
C LYS A 160 -1.41 -16.59 4.38
N LEU A 161 -0.46 -15.63 4.38
CA LEU A 161 -0.74 -14.21 4.15
C LEU A 161 -1.36 -13.94 2.79
N LEU A 162 -0.81 -14.56 1.73
CA LEU A 162 -1.31 -14.40 0.37
C LEU A 162 -2.75 -14.95 0.24
N PHE A 163 -3.02 -16.12 0.81
CA PHE A 163 -4.38 -16.68 0.82
C PHE A 163 -5.36 -15.82 1.63
N THR A 164 -4.93 -15.24 2.76
CA THR A 164 -5.76 -14.29 3.51
C THR A 164 -6.04 -13.03 2.68
N ALA A 165 -5.07 -12.50 1.94
CA ALA A 165 -5.27 -11.35 1.04
C ALA A 165 -6.29 -11.63 -0.08
N ILE A 166 -6.18 -12.81 -0.70
CA ILE A 166 -7.12 -13.27 -1.74
C ILE A 166 -8.53 -13.40 -1.17
N ASN A 167 -8.68 -14.08 -0.03
CA ASN A 167 -9.98 -14.29 0.60
C ASN A 167 -10.60 -12.97 1.08
N CYS A 168 -9.80 -12.05 1.62
CA CYS A 168 -10.23 -10.70 2.00
C CYS A 168 -10.85 -9.97 0.79
N THR A 169 -10.14 -9.97 -0.34
CA THR A 169 -10.59 -9.30 -1.57
C THR A 169 -11.84 -9.98 -2.16
N LYS A 170 -11.91 -11.31 -2.15
CA LYS A 170 -13.08 -12.06 -2.64
C LYS A 170 -14.36 -11.78 -1.84
N ARG A 171 -14.27 -11.58 -0.53
CA ARG A 171 -15.43 -11.23 0.31
C ARG A 171 -16.06 -9.91 -0.12
N LEU A 172 -15.28 -8.96 -0.64
CA LEU A 172 -15.80 -7.70 -1.18
C LEU A 172 -16.67 -7.94 -2.42
N LEU A 173 -16.31 -8.89 -3.28
CA LEU A 173 -17.13 -9.28 -4.43
C LEU A 173 -18.44 -9.95 -4.00
N LYS A 174 -18.42 -10.79 -2.95
CA LYS A 174 -19.64 -11.41 -2.40
C LYS A 174 -20.62 -10.36 -1.87
N GLY A 175 -20.13 -9.42 -1.06
CA GLY A 175 -20.98 -8.36 -0.47
C GLY A 175 -21.63 -7.42 -1.49
N GLN A 176 -21.01 -7.22 -2.66
CA GLN A 176 -21.57 -6.37 -3.72
C GLN A 176 -22.81 -6.98 -4.40
N ASN A 177 -22.93 -8.30 -4.37
CA ASN A 177 -24.05 -9.05 -4.95
C ASN A 177 -25.32 -9.03 -4.08
N GLU A 178 -25.24 -8.63 -2.81
CA GLU A 178 -26.37 -8.68 -1.85
C GLU A 178 -27.30 -7.46 -1.91
N LEU A 179 -26.91 -6.38 -2.58
CA LEU A 179 -27.73 -5.17 -2.71
C LEU A 179 -28.63 -5.27 -3.96
N GLU A 180 -29.93 -5.55 -3.78
CA GLU A 180 -30.89 -5.63 -4.89
C GLU A 180 -31.20 -4.23 -5.46
N ILE A 181 -30.76 -3.97 -6.69
CA ILE A 181 -30.98 -2.69 -7.41
C ILE A 181 -32.36 -2.65 -8.09
N ASN A 182 -33.03 -3.80 -8.19
CA ASN A 182 -34.26 -3.97 -8.97
C ASN A 182 -35.48 -3.26 -8.38
N ASP A 183 -35.42 -2.86 -7.11
CA ASP A 183 -36.52 -2.18 -6.42
C ASP A 183 -36.49 -0.64 -6.56
N ILE A 184 -35.55 -0.10 -7.35
CA ILE A 184 -35.42 1.35 -7.57
C ILE A 184 -36.24 1.75 -8.80
N GLU A 185 -37.31 2.52 -8.57
CA GLU A 185 -38.22 3.01 -9.62
C GLU A 185 -37.61 4.13 -10.49
N ASP A 186 -36.66 4.90 -9.94
CA ASP A 186 -35.99 5.97 -10.68
C ASP A 186 -34.89 5.39 -11.57
N ASP A 187 -35.15 5.36 -12.88
CA ASP A 187 -34.23 4.81 -13.88
C ASP A 187 -32.84 5.48 -13.87
N HIS A 188 -32.75 6.80 -13.61
CA HIS A 188 -31.47 7.51 -13.59
C HIS A 188 -30.67 7.17 -12.33
N LEU A 189 -31.32 7.14 -11.17
CA LEU A 189 -30.68 6.73 -9.92
C LEU A 189 -30.24 5.26 -9.99
N ARG A 190 -31.05 4.40 -10.62
CA ARG A 190 -30.74 3.00 -10.85
C ARG A 190 -29.49 2.85 -11.71
N ASP A 191 -29.42 3.55 -12.83
CA ASP A 191 -28.26 3.52 -13.74
C ASP A 191 -26.99 4.06 -13.08
N GLU A 192 -27.09 5.13 -12.28
CA GLU A 192 -25.96 5.67 -11.52
C GLU A 192 -25.43 4.66 -10.49
N ILE A 193 -26.33 4.00 -9.74
CA ILE A 193 -25.96 2.97 -8.77
C ILE A 193 -25.33 1.75 -9.47
N TYR A 194 -25.88 1.33 -10.62
CA TYR A 194 -25.27 0.27 -11.43
C TYR A 194 -23.85 0.62 -11.86
N GLN A 195 -23.62 1.84 -12.33
CA GLN A 195 -22.31 2.31 -12.75
C GLN A 195 -21.31 2.35 -11.59
N GLN A 196 -21.72 2.89 -10.43
CA GLN A 196 -20.89 2.92 -9.23
C GLN A 196 -20.52 1.50 -8.76
N LYS A 197 -21.46 0.57 -8.78
CA LYS A 197 -21.17 -0.84 -8.46
C LYS A 197 -20.17 -1.43 -9.43
N TYR A 198 -20.39 -1.27 -10.74
CA TYR A 198 -19.48 -1.78 -11.76
C TYR A 198 -18.05 -1.25 -11.57
N GLU A 199 -17.90 0.05 -11.30
CA GLU A 199 -16.59 0.66 -11.02
C GLU A 199 -15.94 0.10 -9.76
N GLN A 200 -16.70 -0.10 -8.68
CA GLN A 200 -16.18 -0.72 -7.46
C GLN A 200 -15.76 -2.17 -7.70
N SER A 201 -16.59 -2.99 -8.36
CA SER A 201 -16.25 -4.37 -8.69
C SER A 201 -15.00 -4.45 -9.57
N SER A 202 -14.86 -3.53 -10.53
CA SER A 202 -13.66 -3.43 -11.38
C SER A 202 -12.39 -3.15 -10.57
N ARG A 203 -12.46 -2.25 -9.58
CA ARG A 203 -11.33 -2.00 -8.65
C ARG A 203 -10.98 -3.23 -7.83
N VAL A 204 -11.98 -3.95 -7.32
CA VAL A 204 -11.78 -5.17 -6.54
C VAL A 204 -11.16 -6.28 -7.40
N ILE A 205 -11.64 -6.48 -8.62
CA ILE A 205 -11.10 -7.48 -9.57
C ILE A 205 -9.67 -7.14 -9.98
N SER A 206 -9.36 -5.86 -10.22
CA SER A 206 -7.99 -5.40 -10.51
C SER A 206 -7.04 -5.68 -9.33
N ALA A 207 -7.47 -5.39 -8.10
CA ALA A 207 -6.69 -5.71 -6.91
C ALA A 207 -6.48 -7.23 -6.79
N LEU A 208 -7.52 -8.03 -7.03
CA LEU A 208 -7.45 -9.49 -6.97
C LEU A 208 -6.50 -10.06 -8.02
N LEU A 209 -6.49 -9.50 -9.24
CA LEU A 209 -5.54 -9.86 -10.30
C LEU A 209 -4.10 -9.60 -9.88
N ASN A 210 -3.81 -8.43 -9.32
CA ASN A 210 -2.48 -8.09 -8.85
C ASN A 210 -2.01 -9.06 -7.74
N ILE A 211 -2.86 -9.34 -6.74
CA ILE A 211 -2.53 -10.24 -5.63
C ILE A 211 -2.35 -11.68 -6.15
N CYS A 212 -3.27 -12.18 -6.97
CA CYS A 212 -3.23 -13.53 -7.53
C CYS A 212 -2.01 -13.77 -8.44
N SER A 213 -1.43 -12.73 -9.02
CA SER A 213 -0.20 -12.85 -9.80
C SER A 213 0.98 -13.41 -8.98
N HIS A 214 0.95 -13.29 -7.65
CA HIS A 214 2.01 -13.79 -6.77
C HIS A 214 1.88 -15.26 -6.39
N LEU A 215 0.71 -15.88 -6.63
CA LEU A 215 0.54 -17.33 -6.46
C LEU A 215 1.57 -18.10 -7.27
N GLY A 216 1.99 -17.55 -8.42
CA GLY A 216 3.02 -18.11 -9.26
C GLY A 216 4.35 -18.33 -8.53
N TYR A 217 4.73 -17.53 -7.53
CA TYR A 217 6.01 -17.69 -6.82
C TYR A 217 5.83 -18.44 -5.50
N VAL A 218 4.66 -18.28 -4.88
CA VAL A 218 4.39 -18.76 -3.52
C VAL A 218 3.84 -20.20 -3.51
N CYS A 219 3.16 -20.63 -4.57
CA CYS A 219 2.62 -21.99 -4.73
C CYS A 219 3.43 -22.79 -5.75
N PHE A 220 4.40 -23.55 -5.28
CA PHE A 220 5.29 -24.35 -6.13
C PHE A 220 5.22 -25.86 -5.84
N GLU A 221 4.54 -26.28 -4.77
CA GLU A 221 4.39 -27.69 -4.45
C GLU A 221 3.09 -28.25 -5.05
N PRO A 222 3.07 -29.53 -5.45
CA PRO A 222 1.85 -30.16 -5.99
C PRO A 222 0.63 -30.05 -5.07
N LYS A 223 0.84 -30.03 -3.74
CA LYS A 223 -0.23 -29.88 -2.75
C LYS A 223 -0.91 -28.50 -2.81
N ASP A 224 -0.20 -27.47 -3.29
CA ASP A 224 -0.72 -26.11 -3.38
C ASP A 224 -1.62 -25.92 -4.63
N PHE A 225 -1.53 -26.82 -5.61
CA PHE A 225 -2.27 -26.74 -6.88
C PHE A 225 -3.77 -26.93 -6.67
N GLU A 226 -4.17 -27.79 -5.74
CA GLU A 226 -5.58 -27.95 -5.38
C GLU A 226 -6.15 -26.68 -4.74
N ILE A 227 -5.34 -25.93 -3.98
CA ILE A 227 -5.77 -24.65 -3.39
C ILE A 227 -6.07 -23.62 -4.50
N ILE A 228 -5.20 -23.54 -5.52
CA ILE A 228 -5.42 -22.67 -6.68
C ILE A 228 -6.69 -23.11 -7.43
N ARG A 229 -6.89 -24.42 -7.62
CA ARG A 229 -8.07 -24.99 -8.30
C ARG A 229 -9.37 -24.62 -7.58
N GLU A 230 -9.39 -24.71 -6.25
CA GLU A 230 -10.54 -24.28 -5.45
C GLU A 230 -10.78 -22.76 -5.54
N HIS A 231 -9.72 -21.95 -5.58
CA HIS A 231 -9.87 -20.52 -5.80
C HIS A 231 -10.45 -20.18 -7.19
N ILE A 232 -10.09 -20.92 -8.23
CA ILE A 232 -10.66 -20.78 -9.58
C ILE A 232 -12.15 -21.13 -9.54
N LYS A 233 -12.54 -22.27 -8.97
CA LYS A 233 -13.95 -22.67 -8.85
C LYS A 233 -14.80 -21.62 -8.13
N ASP A 234 -14.32 -21.07 -7.03
CA ASP A 234 -15.01 -19.99 -6.32
C ASP A 234 -15.12 -18.73 -7.20
N LEU A 235 -14.11 -18.41 -8.02
CA LEU A 235 -14.18 -17.27 -8.94
C LEU A 235 -15.18 -17.45 -10.07
N GLU A 236 -15.38 -18.68 -10.55
CA GLU A 236 -16.39 -18.99 -11.57
C GLU A 236 -17.81 -18.63 -11.12
N THR A 237 -18.07 -18.65 -9.81
CA THR A 237 -19.39 -18.27 -9.25
C THR A 237 -19.76 -16.81 -9.52
N TYR A 238 -18.79 -15.90 -9.69
CA TYR A 238 -19.04 -14.49 -9.95
C TYR A 238 -19.15 -14.15 -11.44
N ARG A 239 -18.84 -15.09 -12.35
CA ARG A 239 -18.74 -14.85 -13.81
C ARG A 239 -19.99 -14.18 -14.40
N HIS A 240 -21.17 -14.55 -13.91
CA HIS A 240 -22.44 -13.99 -14.36
C HIS A 240 -22.63 -12.53 -13.92
N SER A 241 -22.27 -12.20 -12.68
CA SER A 241 -22.38 -10.86 -12.11
C SER A 241 -21.25 -9.92 -12.55
N HIS A 242 -20.08 -10.47 -12.88
CA HIS A 242 -18.85 -9.71 -13.12
C HIS A 242 -18.06 -10.33 -14.28
N PRO A 243 -18.43 -10.06 -15.55
CA PRO A 243 -17.80 -10.69 -16.72
C PRO A 243 -16.29 -10.44 -16.84
N ASN A 244 -15.80 -9.32 -16.31
CA ASN A 244 -14.38 -8.97 -16.25
C ASN A 244 -13.54 -9.87 -15.33
N ILE A 245 -14.16 -10.77 -14.57
CA ILE A 245 -13.44 -11.78 -13.77
C ILE A 245 -12.81 -12.88 -14.63
N GLU A 246 -13.21 -13.00 -15.91
CA GLU A 246 -12.70 -14.02 -16.82
C GLU A 246 -11.19 -13.91 -17.03
N ASP A 247 -10.65 -12.70 -17.16
CA ASP A 247 -9.21 -12.46 -17.31
C ASP A 247 -8.42 -13.03 -16.13
N LEU A 248 -8.94 -12.87 -14.91
CA LEU A 248 -8.37 -13.41 -13.69
C LEU A 248 -8.42 -14.95 -13.68
N ILE A 249 -9.56 -15.53 -14.04
CA ILE A 249 -9.74 -16.99 -14.13
C ILE A 249 -8.76 -17.58 -15.14
N GLN A 250 -8.63 -16.96 -16.31
CA GLN A 250 -7.72 -17.40 -17.37
C GLN A 250 -6.26 -17.29 -16.94
N MET A 251 -5.87 -16.21 -16.25
CA MET A 251 -4.53 -16.03 -15.69
C MET A 251 -4.20 -17.16 -14.69
N LEU A 252 -5.09 -17.43 -13.74
CA LEU A 252 -4.90 -18.49 -12.73
C LEU A 252 -4.84 -19.88 -13.36
N SER A 253 -5.73 -20.17 -14.31
CA SER A 253 -5.74 -21.45 -15.04
C SER A 253 -4.45 -21.66 -15.84
N SER A 254 -3.95 -20.59 -16.47
CA SER A 254 -2.66 -20.61 -17.18
C SER A 254 -1.49 -20.84 -16.22
N CYS A 255 -1.52 -20.20 -15.04
CA CYS A 255 -0.52 -20.40 -14.00
C CYS A 255 -0.49 -21.86 -13.52
N LEU A 256 -1.67 -22.43 -13.23
CA LEU A 256 -1.83 -23.83 -12.81
C LEU A 256 -1.29 -24.80 -13.87
N THR A 257 -1.70 -24.62 -15.13
CA THR A 257 -1.27 -25.47 -16.25
C THR A 257 0.25 -25.45 -16.45
N ARG A 258 0.89 -24.27 -16.35
CA ARG A 258 2.35 -24.13 -16.45
C ARG A 258 3.09 -24.82 -15.29
N ARG A 259 2.48 -24.83 -14.11
CA ARG A 259 3.06 -25.45 -12.91
C ARG A 259 2.92 -26.97 -12.96
N GLU A 260 1.75 -27.48 -13.34
CA GLU A 260 1.50 -28.92 -13.51
C GLU A 260 2.35 -29.56 -14.63
N SER A 261 2.64 -28.80 -15.70
CA SER A 261 3.52 -29.25 -16.79
C SER A 261 5.02 -29.20 -16.46
N GLY A 262 5.40 -28.77 -15.26
CA GLY A 262 6.80 -28.76 -14.79
C GLY A 262 7.68 -27.66 -15.38
N PHE A 263 7.11 -26.70 -16.11
CA PHE A 263 7.85 -25.61 -16.77
C PHE A 263 8.58 -24.66 -15.78
N PHE A 264 8.25 -24.71 -14.48
CA PHE A 264 8.85 -23.86 -13.43
C PHE A 264 9.28 -24.66 -12.17
N ASN A 265 9.67 -25.93 -12.31
CA ASN A 265 10.06 -26.79 -11.17
C ASN A 265 11.37 -26.41 -10.44
N SER A 266 12.01 -25.29 -10.80
CA SER A 266 13.07 -24.72 -9.97
C SER A 266 12.50 -23.62 -9.08
N PRO A 267 12.71 -23.65 -7.75
CA PRO A 267 12.56 -22.45 -6.96
C PRO A 267 13.53 -21.43 -7.56
N MET A 268 13.02 -20.32 -8.10
CA MET A 268 13.86 -19.17 -8.40
C MET A 268 14.35 -18.62 -7.06
N TYR A 269 15.38 -19.25 -6.48
CA TYR A 269 16.32 -18.57 -5.61
C TYR A 269 17.11 -17.60 -6.48
N ARG A 270 16.43 -16.54 -6.92
CA ARG A 270 17.08 -15.28 -7.21
C ARG A 270 16.44 -14.29 -6.25
N PRO A 271 17.21 -13.68 -5.34
CA PRO A 271 16.77 -12.43 -4.76
C PRO A 271 16.40 -11.55 -5.94
N MET A 272 15.17 -11.02 -5.99
CA MET A 272 14.88 -9.94 -6.90
C MET A 272 15.68 -8.73 -6.43
N THR A 273 16.96 -8.67 -6.83
CA THR A 273 17.68 -7.42 -6.96
C THR A 273 17.01 -6.68 -8.10
N PHE A 274 15.99 -5.88 -7.76
CA PHE A 274 15.60 -4.80 -8.65
C PHE A 274 16.80 -3.84 -8.70
N GLY A 275 17.44 -3.81 -9.87
CA GLY A 275 18.53 -2.87 -10.14
C GLY A 275 18.00 -1.44 -10.11
N PHE A 276 18.76 -0.63 -9.35
CA PHE A 276 18.86 0.83 -9.29
C PHE A 276 17.78 1.69 -9.94
#